data_AF-A0A3C1KWF2-F1
#
_entry.id   AF-A0A3C1KWF2-F1
#
_cell.length_a   1.000
_cell.length_b   1.000
_cell.length_c   1.000
_cell.angle_alpha   90.00
_cell.angle_beta   90.00
_cell.angle_gamma   90.00
#
_symmetry.space_group_name_H-M   'P 1'
#
loop_
_entity.id
_entity.type
_entity.pdbx_description
1 polymer ?
#
loop_
_entity_poly.entity_id
_entity_poly.type
_entity_poly.pdbx_seq_one_letter_code
_entity_poly.pdbx_strand_id
1 'polypeptide(L)'
;MSHLDASLDRAWLRQLQAHWQSLNVERLDGALRAPTFRLDEATERLGSWHRDTRTLTISRHHILQAPWRDVLDTLRHEMAHQLADELYGGHDRPHGQVFQRACLALDVEVEPSENQGEEPSEAALRKVLARVQKLMALAESDNPHEAQAAMAVAHRKLLSVHLSDKQINKTHRYIQCVVGRSAAALPLSWKLVGNVLEEFFFVQCVWVTTYNPRKDRLERELELSGRPADVDMASWVHDFLHQELKRLWQRMQRSERALHGTKRDFTVGVMLGFRDRLRAERADCKTSGLVWIGDTDLANFVHAKHPRLRHLRGGGVRRNEALAVGRRQGQKLTIRKPVETSQRRSMLSGPKRD
;
A
#
# COMPACT_ATOMS: atom_id res chain seq x y z
N MET A 1 -30.62 -13.59 -11.62
CA MET A 1 -29.76 -13.27 -10.46
C MET A 1 -29.71 -14.48 -9.56
N SER A 2 -28.54 -15.06 -9.33
CA SER A 2 -28.42 -16.23 -8.46
C SER A 2 -28.68 -15.82 -7.00
N HIS A 3 -29.12 -16.75 -6.15
CA HIS A 3 -29.29 -16.49 -4.71
C HIS A 3 -27.98 -16.01 -4.03
N LEU A 4 -26.83 -16.39 -4.59
CA LEU A 4 -25.50 -15.96 -4.14
C LEU A 4 -25.25 -14.47 -4.43
N ASP A 5 -25.67 -13.97 -5.60
CA ASP A 5 -25.52 -12.56 -5.96
C ASP A 5 -26.35 -11.65 -5.04
N ALA A 6 -27.59 -12.07 -4.73
CA ALA A 6 -28.47 -11.31 -3.83
C ALA A 6 -27.96 -11.26 -2.37
N SER A 7 -27.23 -12.28 -1.93
CA SER A 7 -26.62 -12.32 -0.59
C SER A 7 -25.44 -11.35 -0.49
N LEU A 8 -24.60 -11.29 -1.52
CA LEU A 8 -23.46 -10.38 -1.57
C LEU A 8 -23.90 -8.91 -1.69
N ASP A 9 -24.93 -8.62 -2.48
CA ASP A 9 -25.48 -7.25 -2.59
C ASP A 9 -25.90 -6.70 -1.22
N ARG A 10 -26.60 -7.50 -0.44
CA ARG A 10 -27.01 -7.13 0.93
C ARG A 10 -25.81 -6.94 1.85
N ALA A 11 -24.77 -7.74 1.70
CA ALA A 11 -23.53 -7.55 2.46
C ALA A 11 -22.83 -6.24 2.08
N TRP A 12 -22.70 -5.95 0.78
CA TRP A 12 -22.09 -4.71 0.30
C TRP A 12 -22.84 -3.47 0.77
N LEU A 13 -24.17 -3.46 0.65
CA LEU A 13 -25.01 -2.36 1.15
C LEU A 13 -24.82 -2.13 2.66
N ARG A 14 -24.76 -3.21 3.46
CA ARG A 14 -24.47 -3.09 4.90
C ARG A 14 -23.10 -2.49 5.17
N GLN A 15 -22.06 -2.89 4.43
CA GLN A 15 -20.72 -2.33 4.59
C GLN A 15 -20.67 -0.84 4.19
N LEU A 16 -21.28 -0.46 3.07
CA LEU A 16 -21.36 0.93 2.62
C LEU A 16 -22.11 1.81 3.64
N GLN A 17 -23.26 1.33 4.14
CA GLN A 17 -24.05 2.05 5.12
C GLN A 17 -23.30 2.21 6.45
N ALA A 18 -22.63 1.15 6.93
CA ALA A 18 -21.84 1.21 8.15
C ALA A 18 -20.67 2.20 8.03
N HIS A 19 -19.98 2.21 6.88
CA HIS A 19 -18.88 3.15 6.63
C HIS A 19 -19.36 4.59 6.51
N TRP A 20 -20.46 4.82 5.78
CA TRP A 20 -21.12 6.12 5.70
C TRP A 20 -21.50 6.65 7.09
N GLN A 21 -22.09 5.79 7.93
CA GLN A 21 -22.52 6.17 9.27
C GLN A 21 -21.32 6.51 10.17
N SER A 22 -20.25 5.71 10.09
CA SER A 22 -19.00 5.98 10.81
C SER A 22 -18.42 7.34 10.42
N LEU A 23 -18.33 7.64 9.12
CA LEU A 23 -17.82 8.93 8.63
C LEU A 23 -18.71 10.09 9.06
N ASN A 24 -20.03 9.96 8.96
CA ASN A 24 -20.96 11.01 9.36
C ASN A 24 -20.80 11.34 10.86
N VAL A 25 -20.64 10.33 11.71
CA VAL A 25 -20.39 10.54 13.15
C VAL A 25 -19.01 11.11 13.42
N GLU A 26 -17.95 10.52 12.85
CA GLU A 26 -16.56 10.87 13.18
C GLU A 26 -16.12 12.22 12.59
N ARG A 27 -16.74 12.68 11.50
CA ARG A 27 -16.33 13.90 10.78
C ARG A 27 -17.37 15.03 10.82
N LEU A 28 -18.65 14.69 10.92
CA LEU A 28 -19.76 15.64 10.73
C LEU A 28 -20.72 15.68 11.92
N ASP A 29 -20.35 15.09 13.06
CA ASP A 29 -21.17 15.01 14.27
C ASP A 29 -22.59 14.47 14.03
N GLY A 30 -22.76 13.60 13.03
CA GLY A 30 -24.05 13.03 12.65
C GLY A 30 -24.98 13.98 11.89
N ALA A 31 -24.46 15.09 11.35
CA ALA A 31 -25.28 16.13 10.71
C ALA A 31 -25.98 15.68 9.41
N LEU A 32 -25.44 14.69 8.68
CA LEU A 32 -26.10 14.20 7.46
C LEU A 32 -27.26 13.27 7.79
N ARG A 33 -28.33 13.40 7.02
CA ARG A 33 -29.47 12.48 7.09
C ARG A 33 -29.18 11.23 6.27
N ALA A 34 -29.52 10.05 6.77
CA ALA A 34 -29.24 8.79 6.05
C ALA A 34 -29.88 8.80 4.63
N PRO A 35 -29.12 8.45 3.58
CA PRO A 35 -29.65 8.31 2.23
C PRO A 35 -30.21 6.89 1.99
N THR A 36 -30.97 6.74 0.91
CA THR A 36 -31.31 5.42 0.37
C THR A 36 -30.09 4.88 -0.39
N PHE A 37 -29.53 3.76 0.05
CA PHE A 37 -28.43 3.10 -0.65
C PHE A 37 -28.95 2.19 -1.76
N ARG A 38 -28.30 2.25 -2.93
CA ARG A 38 -28.61 1.40 -4.08
C ARG A 38 -27.33 0.88 -4.73
N LEU A 39 -27.44 -0.30 -5.32
CA LEU A 39 -26.44 -0.83 -6.24
C LEU A 39 -27.01 -0.85 -7.67
N ASP A 40 -26.18 -0.54 -8.66
CA ASP A 40 -26.54 -0.67 -10.07
C ASP A 40 -25.45 -1.41 -10.88
N GLU A 41 -25.73 -1.63 -12.17
CA GLU A 41 -24.83 -2.33 -13.11
C GLU A 41 -24.04 -1.35 -13.99
N ALA A 42 -23.85 -0.09 -13.58
CA ALA A 42 -23.13 0.89 -14.39
C ALA A 42 -21.66 0.48 -14.56
N THR A 43 -21.12 0.56 -15.78
CA THR A 43 -19.70 0.22 -16.07
C THR A 43 -18.79 1.43 -16.16
N GLU A 44 -19.33 2.60 -16.51
CA GLU A 44 -18.56 3.84 -16.71
C GLU A 44 -18.56 4.73 -15.47
N ARG A 45 -19.67 4.73 -14.72
CA ARG A 45 -19.84 5.53 -13.50
C ARG A 45 -19.61 4.67 -12.26
N LEU A 46 -18.79 5.17 -11.33
CA LEU A 46 -18.45 4.45 -10.10
C LEU A 46 -19.49 4.65 -8.99
N GLY A 47 -20.03 5.87 -8.85
CA GLY A 47 -21.01 6.27 -7.84
C GLY A 47 -21.92 7.41 -8.30
N SER A 48 -23.01 7.67 -7.59
CA SER A 48 -23.82 8.90 -7.76
C SER A 48 -24.63 9.27 -6.52
N TRP A 49 -24.75 10.57 -6.29
CA TRP A 49 -25.77 11.18 -5.44
C TRP A 49 -26.93 11.73 -6.28
N HIS A 50 -28.17 11.33 -5.93
CA HIS A 50 -29.39 11.90 -6.50
C HIS A 50 -30.20 12.63 -5.42
N ARG A 51 -30.28 13.95 -5.53
CA ARG A 51 -30.92 14.82 -4.54
C ARG A 51 -32.42 14.55 -4.35
N ASP A 52 -33.18 14.44 -5.44
CA ASP A 52 -34.65 14.39 -5.40
C ASP A 52 -35.15 13.13 -4.69
N THR A 53 -34.45 12.02 -4.88
CA THR A 53 -34.76 10.73 -4.27
C THR A 53 -33.87 10.40 -3.07
N ARG A 54 -32.96 11.31 -2.69
CA ARG A 54 -31.92 11.11 -1.65
C ARG A 54 -31.23 9.76 -1.78
N THR A 55 -30.84 9.40 -3.00
CA THR A 55 -30.30 8.07 -3.32
C THR A 55 -28.81 8.14 -3.58
N LEU A 56 -28.04 7.38 -2.82
CA LEU A 56 -26.61 7.16 -3.05
C LEU A 56 -26.43 5.80 -3.73
N THR A 57 -25.93 5.81 -4.96
CA THR A 57 -25.72 4.60 -5.76
C THR A 57 -24.23 4.31 -5.90
N ILE A 58 -23.82 3.05 -5.76
CA ILE A 58 -22.47 2.57 -6.09
C ILE A 58 -22.58 1.43 -7.11
N SER A 59 -21.71 1.43 -8.11
CA SER A 59 -21.67 0.40 -9.14
C SER A 59 -21.20 -0.95 -8.58
N ARG A 60 -21.91 -2.03 -8.95
CA ARG A 60 -21.49 -3.41 -8.66
C ARG A 60 -20.18 -3.77 -9.36
N HIS A 61 -20.01 -3.29 -10.59
CA HIS A 61 -18.77 -3.50 -11.34
C HIS A 61 -17.58 -2.85 -10.63
N HIS A 62 -17.77 -1.63 -10.10
CA HIS A 62 -16.74 -0.97 -9.31
C HIS A 62 -16.37 -1.76 -8.05
N ILE A 63 -17.36 -2.22 -7.28
CA ILE A 63 -17.14 -3.04 -6.08
C ILE A 63 -16.35 -4.32 -6.38
N LEU A 64 -16.61 -4.96 -7.51
CA LEU A 64 -15.94 -6.22 -7.87
C LEU A 64 -14.55 -6.00 -8.48
N GLN A 65 -14.31 -4.87 -9.14
CA GLN A 65 -13.09 -4.65 -9.91
C GLN A 65 -12.06 -3.78 -9.19
N ALA A 66 -12.48 -2.91 -8.29
CA ALA A 66 -11.57 -2.04 -7.55
C ALA A 66 -11.22 -2.62 -6.17
N PRO A 67 -10.04 -2.27 -5.62
CA PRO A 67 -9.80 -2.37 -4.18
C PRO A 67 -10.92 -1.72 -3.39
N TRP A 68 -11.27 -2.28 -2.22
CA TRP A 68 -12.35 -1.75 -1.41
C TRP A 68 -12.11 -0.30 -0.96
N ARG A 69 -10.86 0.09 -0.73
CA ARG A 69 -10.50 1.49 -0.44
C ARG A 69 -11.00 2.47 -1.51
N ASP A 70 -10.88 2.13 -2.79
CA ASP A 70 -11.32 2.98 -3.91
C ASP A 70 -12.86 3.10 -3.94
N VAL A 71 -13.56 2.02 -3.54
CA VAL A 71 -15.02 2.04 -3.35
C VAL A 71 -15.40 2.98 -2.22
N LEU A 72 -14.64 2.97 -1.12
CA LEU A 72 -14.86 3.89 -0.01
C LEU A 72 -14.51 5.33 -0.38
N ASP A 73 -13.53 5.55 -1.25
CA ASP A 73 -13.19 6.89 -1.75
C ASP A 73 -14.32 7.43 -2.64
N THR A 74 -14.88 6.59 -3.51
CA THR A 74 -16.10 6.90 -4.26
C THR A 74 -17.27 7.19 -3.33
N LEU A 75 -17.47 6.39 -2.28
CA LEU A 75 -18.51 6.66 -1.28
C LEU A 75 -18.32 8.03 -0.62
N ARG A 76 -17.09 8.40 -0.23
CA ARG A 76 -16.80 9.72 0.34
C ARG A 76 -17.05 10.86 -0.65
N HIS A 77 -16.74 10.65 -1.93
CA HIS A 77 -17.04 11.60 -3.00
C HIS A 77 -18.56 11.84 -3.10
N GLU A 78 -19.36 10.78 -3.13
CA GLU A 78 -20.83 10.92 -3.16
C GLU A 78 -21.40 11.50 -1.86
N MET A 79 -20.78 11.21 -0.71
CA MET A 79 -21.11 11.89 0.56
C MET A 79 -20.79 13.38 0.52
N ALA A 80 -19.75 13.81 -0.19
CA ALA A 80 -19.44 15.22 -0.37
C ALA A 80 -20.52 15.92 -1.21
N HIS A 81 -21.03 15.26 -2.26
CA HIS A 81 -22.21 15.73 -2.99
C HIS A 81 -23.45 15.83 -2.10
N GLN A 82 -23.69 14.82 -1.25
CA GLN A 82 -24.78 14.86 -0.27
C GLN A 82 -24.62 16.02 0.71
N LEU A 83 -23.42 16.22 1.27
CA LEU A 83 -23.14 17.29 2.22
C LEU A 83 -23.33 18.68 1.60
N ALA A 84 -22.88 18.87 0.36
CA ALA A 84 -23.07 20.10 -0.39
C ALA A 84 -24.56 20.43 -0.64
N ASP A 85 -25.37 19.41 -0.96
CA ASP A 85 -26.81 19.54 -1.21
C ASP A 85 -27.59 19.79 0.10
N GLU A 86 -27.31 19.02 1.16
CA GLU A 86 -28.09 19.07 2.41
C GLU A 86 -27.75 20.27 3.31
N LEU A 87 -26.46 20.63 3.43
CA LEU A 87 -26.01 21.61 4.43
C LEU A 87 -25.46 22.91 3.85
N TYR A 88 -24.97 22.89 2.61
CA TYR A 88 -24.34 24.06 1.99
C TYR A 88 -25.16 24.70 0.85
N GLY A 89 -26.40 24.26 0.66
CA GLY A 89 -27.38 24.95 -0.17
C GLY A 89 -27.30 24.67 -1.68
N GLY A 90 -26.50 23.70 -2.15
CA GLY A 90 -26.66 23.06 -3.47
C GLY A 90 -26.60 23.95 -4.73
N HIS A 91 -26.18 25.22 -4.64
CA HIS A 91 -26.29 26.21 -5.73
C HIS A 91 -25.00 26.43 -6.54
N ASP A 92 -23.95 25.64 -6.30
CA ASP A 92 -22.70 25.77 -7.05
C ASP A 92 -22.66 24.80 -8.26
N ARG A 93 -21.77 25.07 -9.22
CA ARG A 93 -21.50 24.15 -10.34
C ARG A 93 -21.05 22.78 -9.78
N PRO A 94 -21.22 21.67 -10.55
CA PRO A 94 -20.59 20.40 -10.20
C PRO A 94 -19.12 20.62 -9.86
N HIS A 95 -18.70 20.16 -8.67
CA HIS A 95 -17.33 20.28 -8.15
C HIS A 95 -16.84 21.72 -7.87
N GLY A 96 -17.76 22.68 -7.66
CA GLY A 96 -17.46 24.06 -7.26
C GLY A 96 -16.89 24.20 -5.83
N GLN A 97 -16.75 25.44 -5.35
CA GLN A 97 -16.13 25.76 -4.04
C GLN A 97 -16.87 25.08 -2.88
N VAL A 98 -18.20 25.00 -2.97
CA VAL A 98 -19.02 24.32 -1.97
C VAL A 98 -18.70 22.82 -1.89
N PHE A 99 -18.50 22.19 -3.04
CA PHE A 99 -18.12 20.78 -3.10
C PHE A 99 -16.69 20.57 -2.59
N GLN A 100 -15.74 21.45 -2.95
CA GLN A 100 -14.38 21.37 -2.44
C GLN A 100 -14.34 21.48 -0.91
N ARG A 101 -15.15 22.37 -0.32
CA ARG A 101 -15.32 22.46 1.13
C ARG A 101 -15.88 21.17 1.73
N ALA A 102 -16.86 20.56 1.07
CA ALA A 102 -17.42 19.28 1.49
C ALA A 102 -16.39 18.13 1.40
N CYS A 103 -15.57 18.10 0.35
CA CYS A 103 -14.47 17.14 0.22
C CYS A 103 -13.44 17.27 1.35
N LEU A 104 -13.04 18.51 1.68
CA LEU A 104 -12.11 18.77 2.79
C LEU A 104 -12.68 18.28 4.13
N ALA A 105 -13.98 18.48 4.38
CA ALA A 105 -14.63 18.00 5.60
C ALA A 105 -14.65 16.46 5.71
N LEU A 106 -14.62 15.76 4.57
CA LEU A 106 -14.65 14.29 4.48
C LEU A 106 -13.28 13.65 4.22
N ASP A 107 -12.18 14.42 4.23
CA ASP A 107 -10.82 13.97 3.88
C ASP A 107 -10.77 13.29 2.50
N VAL A 108 -11.50 13.84 1.52
CA VAL A 108 -11.42 13.46 0.11
C VAL A 108 -10.32 14.30 -0.53
N GLU A 109 -9.28 13.65 -1.05
CA GLU A 109 -8.28 14.32 -1.88
C GLU A 109 -8.97 14.85 -3.15
N VAL A 110 -8.96 16.17 -3.30
CA VAL A 110 -9.42 16.83 -4.52
C VAL A 110 -8.21 16.93 -5.43
N GLU A 111 -8.22 16.26 -6.58
CA GLU A 111 -7.21 16.56 -7.60
C GLU A 111 -7.35 18.04 -7.97
N PRO A 112 -6.27 18.82 -7.90
CA PRO A 112 -6.34 20.22 -8.29
C PRO A 112 -6.78 20.28 -9.75
N SER A 113 -7.87 21.00 -10.01
CA SER A 113 -8.29 21.36 -11.37
C SER A 113 -7.06 21.82 -12.16
N GLU A 114 -6.92 21.36 -13.41
CA GLU A 114 -5.77 21.46 -14.33
C GLU A 114 -5.18 22.88 -14.58
N ASN A 115 -5.58 23.90 -13.81
CA ASN A 115 -5.20 25.30 -13.96
C ASN A 115 -4.28 25.87 -12.86
N GLN A 116 -3.58 25.04 -12.09
CA GLN A 116 -2.50 25.54 -11.22
C GLN A 116 -1.16 25.01 -11.72
N GLY A 117 -0.35 25.92 -12.28
CA GLY A 117 0.91 25.60 -12.95
C GLY A 117 1.89 24.83 -12.08
N GLU A 118 2.61 23.89 -12.71
CA GLU A 118 3.62 23.05 -12.06
C GLU A 118 4.72 23.89 -11.40
N GLU A 119 4.86 23.78 -10.08
CA GLU A 119 5.91 24.43 -9.31
C GLU A 119 7.31 23.84 -9.66
N PRO A 120 8.37 24.67 -9.79
CA PRO A 120 9.69 24.25 -10.27
C PRO A 120 10.35 23.10 -9.47
N SER A 121 9.98 22.97 -8.19
CA SER A 121 10.40 21.92 -7.26
C SER A 121 9.94 20.52 -7.68
N GLU A 122 8.73 20.42 -8.22
CA GLU A 122 8.09 19.15 -8.58
C GLU A 122 8.69 18.58 -9.88
N ALA A 123 9.03 19.46 -10.81
CA ALA A 123 9.78 19.11 -12.02
C ALA A 123 11.21 18.61 -11.70
N ALA A 124 11.86 19.17 -10.68
CA ALA A 124 13.17 18.71 -10.22
C ALA A 124 13.08 17.33 -9.54
N LEU A 125 12.07 17.12 -8.69
CA LEU A 125 11.81 15.82 -8.05
C LEU A 125 11.44 14.75 -9.09
N ARG A 126 10.60 15.08 -10.08
CA ARG A 126 10.29 14.20 -11.23
C ARG A 126 11.53 13.88 -12.06
N LYS A 127 12.46 14.81 -12.27
CA LYS A 127 13.75 14.54 -12.95
C LYS A 127 14.65 13.63 -12.13
N VAL A 128 14.65 13.75 -10.81
CA VAL A 128 15.38 12.82 -9.91
C VAL A 128 14.71 11.45 -9.91
N LEU A 129 13.38 11.37 -9.83
CA LEU A 129 12.61 10.12 -9.95
C LEU A 129 12.83 9.46 -11.32
N ALA A 130 12.80 10.22 -12.41
CA ALA A 130 13.11 9.73 -13.75
C ALA A 130 14.57 9.27 -13.85
N ARG A 131 15.52 9.92 -13.18
CA ARG A 131 16.92 9.48 -13.12
C ARG A 131 17.11 8.24 -12.25
N VAL A 132 16.40 8.11 -11.13
CA VAL A 132 16.39 6.90 -10.30
C VAL A 132 15.75 5.76 -11.06
N GLN A 133 14.61 5.98 -11.72
CA GLN A 133 13.98 5.01 -12.63
C GLN A 133 14.88 4.65 -13.82
N LYS A 134 15.66 5.60 -14.36
CA LYS A 134 16.61 5.37 -15.46
C LYS A 134 17.89 4.66 -14.99
N LEU A 135 18.38 4.94 -13.79
CA LEU A 135 19.48 4.19 -13.14
C LEU A 135 19.03 2.78 -12.73
N MET A 136 17.77 2.63 -12.30
CA MET A 136 17.12 1.34 -12.07
C MET A 136 16.77 0.61 -13.38
N ALA A 137 16.75 1.30 -14.52
CA ALA A 137 16.67 0.71 -15.85
C ALA A 137 18.05 0.30 -16.38
N LEU A 138 19.13 1.00 -16.00
CA LEU A 138 20.50 0.56 -16.26
C LEU A 138 20.91 -0.69 -15.45
N ALA A 139 20.23 -0.94 -14.32
CA ALA A 139 20.36 -2.16 -13.53
C ALA A 139 19.71 -3.41 -14.18
N GLU A 140 19.22 -3.30 -15.41
CA GLU A 140 18.59 -4.37 -16.21
C GLU A 140 19.60 -5.25 -16.94
N SER A 141 20.89 -5.20 -16.60
CA SER A 141 21.89 -6.05 -17.27
C SER A 141 21.73 -7.53 -16.90
N ASP A 142 22.08 -8.40 -17.85
CA ASP A 142 22.00 -9.86 -17.73
C ASP A 142 22.92 -10.46 -16.65
N ASN A 143 23.68 -9.64 -15.93
CA ASN A 143 24.64 -10.09 -14.93
C ASN A 143 24.07 -9.97 -13.49
N PRO A 144 23.84 -11.10 -12.78
CA PRO A 144 23.36 -11.11 -11.40
C PRO A 144 24.20 -10.29 -10.41
N HIS A 145 25.48 -10.08 -10.71
CA HIS A 145 26.39 -9.27 -9.89
C HIS A 145 26.18 -7.76 -10.10
N GLU A 146 25.76 -7.34 -11.30
CA GLU A 146 25.57 -5.93 -11.65
C GLU A 146 24.23 -5.42 -11.13
N ALA A 147 23.16 -6.22 -11.20
CA ALA A 147 21.89 -5.91 -10.55
C ALA A 147 22.04 -5.79 -9.01
N GLN A 148 22.87 -6.63 -8.39
CA GLN A 148 23.20 -6.55 -6.97
C GLN A 148 23.96 -5.26 -6.63
N ALA A 149 24.98 -4.91 -7.43
CA ALA A 149 25.75 -3.69 -7.24
C ALA A 149 24.89 -2.44 -7.43
N ALA A 150 24.05 -2.40 -8.46
CA ALA A 150 23.16 -1.28 -8.73
C ALA A 150 22.14 -1.05 -7.61
N MET A 151 21.59 -2.12 -7.04
CA MET A 151 20.64 -2.01 -5.92
C MET A 151 21.32 -1.55 -4.63
N ALA A 152 22.52 -2.05 -4.35
CA ALA A 152 23.33 -1.56 -3.22
C ALA A 152 23.71 -0.07 -3.41
N VAL A 153 24.00 0.35 -4.64
CA VAL A 153 24.24 1.76 -4.99
C VAL A 153 22.97 2.59 -4.82
N ALA A 154 21.81 2.10 -5.26
CA ALA A 154 20.53 2.79 -5.10
C ALA A 154 20.17 2.95 -3.62
N HIS A 155 20.30 1.89 -2.83
CA HIS A 155 20.08 1.92 -1.38
C HIS A 155 21.03 2.88 -0.66
N ARG A 156 22.34 2.83 -0.98
CA ARG A 156 23.34 3.76 -0.45
C ARG A 156 23.06 5.20 -0.88
N LYS A 157 22.59 5.41 -2.12
CA LYS A 157 22.22 6.73 -2.62
C LYS A 157 21.00 7.28 -1.89
N LEU A 158 19.95 6.48 -1.70
CA LEU A 158 18.79 6.85 -0.88
C LEU A 158 19.23 7.22 0.54
N LEU A 159 20.11 6.43 1.15
CA LEU A 159 20.65 6.70 2.47
C LEU A 159 21.45 8.02 2.52
N SER A 160 22.27 8.28 1.51
CA SER A 160 23.03 9.55 1.39
C SER A 160 22.11 10.78 1.22
N VAL A 161 21.02 10.63 0.46
CA VAL A 161 20.01 11.69 0.29
C VAL A 161 19.33 11.96 1.63
N HIS A 162 18.91 10.93 2.36
CA HIS A 162 18.30 11.08 3.69
C HIS A 162 19.18 11.82 4.70
N LEU A 163 20.50 11.68 4.63
CA LEU A 163 21.43 12.39 5.51
C LEU A 163 21.69 13.85 5.10
N SER A 164 21.51 14.16 3.81
CA SER A 164 21.78 15.50 3.26
C SER A 164 20.55 16.42 3.28
N ASP A 165 19.36 15.84 3.39
CA ASP A 165 18.09 16.54 3.22
C ASP A 165 17.63 17.20 4.53
N LYS A 166 18.19 18.37 4.84
CA LYS A 166 17.84 19.13 6.06
C LYS A 166 16.72 20.16 5.87
N GLN A 167 16.30 20.54 4.66
CA GLN A 167 15.31 21.61 4.49
C GLN A 167 14.60 21.57 3.13
N ILE A 168 13.52 20.79 2.97
CA ILE A 168 12.55 20.97 1.86
C ILE A 168 11.13 20.72 2.39
N ASN A 169 10.20 21.62 2.00
CA ASN A 169 8.80 21.82 2.39
C ASN A 169 7.99 20.60 2.91
N LYS A 170 7.20 20.84 3.97
CA LYS A 170 6.66 19.84 4.90
C LYS A 170 5.34 19.15 4.51
N THR A 171 4.59 19.63 3.53
CA THR A 171 3.19 19.20 3.35
C THR A 171 2.93 18.14 2.27
N HIS A 172 3.83 17.96 1.30
CA HIS A 172 3.65 17.00 0.19
C HIS A 172 4.82 16.01 0.03
N ARG A 173 5.44 15.63 1.15
CA ARG A 173 6.69 14.84 1.14
C ARG A 173 6.47 13.32 1.12
N TYR A 174 5.34 12.85 1.65
CA TYR A 174 5.09 11.43 1.89
C TYR A 174 3.84 10.95 1.14
N ILE A 175 3.87 9.70 0.70
CA ILE A 175 2.77 9.01 0.02
C ILE A 175 2.43 7.72 0.75
N GLN A 176 1.22 7.21 0.51
CA GLN A 176 0.76 5.90 0.98
C GLN A 176 0.55 4.96 -0.21
N CYS A 177 0.97 3.70 -0.08
CA CYS A 177 0.76 2.68 -1.10
C CYS A 177 0.42 1.34 -0.45
N VAL A 178 -0.66 0.70 -0.90
CA VAL A 178 -1.01 -0.66 -0.49
C VAL A 178 -0.27 -1.66 -1.38
N VAL A 179 0.37 -2.65 -0.76
CA VAL A 179 1.15 -3.67 -1.46
C VAL A 179 0.61 -5.08 -1.23
N GLY A 180 0.78 -5.92 -2.24
CA GLY A 180 0.39 -7.33 -2.18
C GLY A 180 -1.12 -7.54 -2.18
N ARG A 181 -1.54 -8.63 -1.52
CA ARG A 181 -2.95 -9.04 -1.43
C ARG A 181 -3.42 -8.98 0.02
N SER A 182 -4.72 -8.80 0.21
CA SER A 182 -5.33 -8.87 1.53
C SER A 182 -5.47 -10.31 2.05
N ALA A 183 -5.48 -10.48 3.37
CA ALA A 183 -5.73 -11.76 4.02
C ALA A 183 -6.45 -11.61 5.36
N ALA A 184 -7.41 -12.50 5.65
CA ALA A 184 -8.12 -12.55 6.94
C ALA A 184 -7.17 -12.89 8.11
N ALA A 185 -6.22 -13.80 7.89
CA ALA A 185 -5.21 -14.19 8.87
C ALA A 185 -3.81 -13.96 8.31
N LEU A 186 -3.06 -13.03 8.92
CA LEU A 186 -1.72 -12.65 8.46
C LEU A 186 -0.67 -13.73 8.77
N PRO A 187 -0.05 -14.34 7.74
CA PRO A 187 1.06 -15.27 7.95
C PRO A 187 2.24 -14.58 8.63
N LEU A 188 2.99 -15.32 9.47
CA LEU A 188 4.17 -14.77 10.14
C LEU A 188 5.23 -14.28 9.14
N SER A 189 5.40 -14.98 8.00
CA SER A 189 6.33 -14.54 6.95
C SER A 189 6.00 -13.16 6.39
N TRP A 190 4.72 -12.82 6.27
CA TRP A 190 4.28 -11.51 5.79
C TRP A 190 4.59 -10.41 6.80
N LYS A 191 4.36 -10.68 8.08
CA LYS A 191 4.76 -9.76 9.17
C LYS A 191 6.27 -9.53 9.16
N LEU A 192 7.06 -10.57 8.91
CA LEU A 192 8.52 -10.45 8.81
C LEU A 192 8.98 -9.66 7.58
N VAL A 193 8.28 -9.79 6.44
CA VAL A 193 8.53 -8.92 5.27
C VAL A 193 8.27 -7.47 5.64
N GLY A 194 7.12 -7.15 6.24
CA GLY A 194 6.83 -5.79 6.72
C GLY A 194 7.91 -5.24 7.66
N ASN A 195 8.36 -6.03 8.64
CA ASN A 195 9.44 -5.62 9.54
C ASN A 195 10.77 -5.34 8.80
N VAL A 196 11.08 -6.08 7.73
CA VAL A 196 12.28 -5.83 6.91
C VAL A 196 12.12 -4.56 6.10
N LEU A 197 10.95 -4.29 5.52
CA LEU A 197 10.67 -3.04 4.82
C LEU A 197 10.84 -1.83 5.76
N GLU A 198 10.22 -1.91 6.95
CA GLU A 198 10.27 -0.84 7.95
C GLU A 198 11.69 -0.61 8.50
N GLU A 199 12.48 -1.67 8.69
CA GLU A 199 13.82 -1.55 9.29
C GLU A 199 14.90 -1.04 8.30
N PHE A 200 14.78 -1.35 7.00
CA PHE A 200 15.86 -1.11 6.02
C PHE A 200 15.50 -0.23 4.82
N PHE A 201 14.21 0.03 4.56
CA PHE A 201 13.76 0.71 3.33
C PHE A 201 13.04 2.04 3.58
N PHE A 202 13.27 2.67 4.74
CA PHE A 202 12.84 4.04 5.04
C PHE A 202 11.33 4.29 4.89
N VAL A 203 10.52 3.25 5.06
CA VAL A 203 9.06 3.31 5.07
C VAL A 203 8.51 2.93 6.44
N GLN A 204 7.30 3.37 6.75
CA GLN A 204 6.49 2.82 7.83
C GLN A 204 5.46 1.85 7.26
N CYS A 205 5.26 0.74 7.95
CA CYS A 205 4.38 -0.34 7.54
C CYS A 205 3.17 -0.44 8.46
N VAL A 206 1.96 -0.26 7.92
CA VAL A 206 0.71 -0.35 8.67
C VAL A 206 -0.16 -1.46 8.09
N TRP A 207 -0.65 -2.36 8.96
CA TRP A 207 -1.64 -3.37 8.57
C TRP A 207 -3.05 -2.84 8.75
N VAL A 208 -3.64 -2.32 7.68
CA VAL A 208 -4.98 -1.73 7.69
C VAL A 208 -6.06 -2.81 7.51
N THR A 209 -7.24 -2.60 8.09
CA THR A 209 -8.40 -3.47 7.85
C THR A 209 -9.05 -3.07 6.54
N THR A 210 -9.33 -4.05 5.69
CA THR A 210 -10.06 -3.88 4.43
C THR A 210 -11.20 -4.90 4.35
N TYR A 211 -12.17 -4.69 3.46
CA TYR A 211 -13.26 -5.64 3.22
C TYR A 211 -13.05 -6.32 1.87
N ASN A 212 -13.17 -7.65 1.84
CA ASN A 212 -13.09 -8.42 0.61
C ASN A 212 -14.51 -8.66 0.06
N PRO A 213 -14.95 -7.91 -0.96
CA PRO A 213 -16.33 -7.98 -1.44
C PRO A 213 -16.69 -9.32 -2.06
N ARG A 214 -15.72 -10.03 -2.64
CA ARG A 214 -15.93 -11.35 -3.26
C ARG A 214 -16.18 -12.47 -2.24
N LYS A 215 -15.77 -12.27 -0.99
CA LYS A 215 -15.80 -13.30 0.06
C LYS A 215 -16.65 -12.91 1.28
N ASP A 216 -17.28 -11.73 1.25
CA ASP A 216 -17.99 -11.14 2.41
C ASP A 216 -17.23 -11.30 3.72
N ARG A 217 -15.99 -10.78 3.76
CA ARG A 217 -15.17 -10.88 4.98
C ARG A 217 -14.18 -9.74 5.11
N LEU A 218 -13.87 -9.40 6.36
CA LEU A 218 -12.79 -8.48 6.69
C LEU A 218 -11.43 -9.17 6.53
N GLU A 219 -10.49 -8.43 5.96
CA GLU A 219 -9.11 -8.84 5.73
C GLU A 219 -8.15 -7.73 6.17
N ARG A 220 -6.85 -8.04 6.11
CA ARG A 220 -5.76 -7.10 6.37
C ARG A 220 -4.91 -6.97 5.13
N GLU A 221 -4.53 -5.75 4.80
CA GLU A 221 -3.57 -5.43 3.73
C GLU A 221 -2.44 -4.57 4.29
N LEU A 222 -1.29 -4.60 3.61
CA LEU A 222 -0.11 -3.87 4.04
C LEU A 222 -0.06 -2.53 3.33
N GLU A 223 -0.13 -1.45 4.09
CA GLU A 223 0.07 -0.09 3.63
C GLU A 223 1.49 0.38 3.98
N LEU A 224 2.19 0.92 2.99
CA LEU A 224 3.50 1.53 3.11
C LEU A 224 3.33 3.05 3.11
N SER A 225 3.97 3.73 4.05
CA SER A 225 4.06 5.19 4.09
C SER A 225 5.51 5.63 4.02
N GLY A 226 5.85 6.57 3.16
CA GLY A 226 7.23 7.02 2.98
C GLY A 226 7.35 8.04 1.86
N ARG A 227 8.59 8.47 1.55
CA ARG A 227 8.81 9.34 0.38
C ARG A 227 8.56 8.52 -0.89
N PRO A 228 8.17 9.13 -2.02
CA PRO A 228 7.85 8.40 -3.24
C PRO A 228 8.90 7.36 -3.65
N ALA A 229 10.18 7.75 -3.65
CA ALA A 229 11.27 6.85 -4.03
C ALA A 229 11.47 5.67 -3.04
N ASP A 230 11.21 5.88 -1.75
CA ASP A 230 11.34 4.83 -0.72
C ASP A 230 10.18 3.85 -0.80
N VAL A 231 8.97 4.36 -1.03
CA VAL A 231 7.76 3.55 -1.23
C VAL A 231 7.87 2.70 -2.49
N ASP A 232 8.34 3.27 -3.61
CA ASP A 232 8.58 2.53 -4.85
C ASP A 232 9.57 1.38 -4.62
N MET A 233 10.68 1.68 -3.93
CA MET A 233 11.72 0.70 -3.60
C MET A 233 11.16 -0.39 -2.68
N ALA A 234 10.48 -0.02 -1.60
CA ALA A 234 9.91 -0.96 -0.64
C ALA A 234 8.81 -1.84 -1.26
N SER A 235 7.97 -1.28 -2.14
CA SER A 235 6.97 -2.02 -2.90
C SER A 235 7.62 -3.07 -3.79
N TRP A 236 8.69 -2.71 -4.49
CA TRP A 236 9.42 -3.67 -5.30
C TRP A 236 10.07 -4.78 -4.45
N VAL A 237 10.69 -4.43 -3.31
CA VAL A 237 11.31 -5.40 -2.40
C VAL A 237 10.28 -6.35 -1.78
N HIS A 238 9.10 -5.83 -1.44
CA HIS A 238 7.98 -6.62 -0.96
C HIS A 238 7.66 -7.77 -1.92
N ASP A 239 7.45 -7.45 -3.21
CA ASP A 239 7.10 -8.43 -4.22
C ASP A 239 8.24 -9.42 -4.46
N PHE A 240 9.48 -8.92 -4.55
CA PHE A 240 10.68 -9.74 -4.67
C PHE A 240 10.78 -10.78 -3.55
N LEU A 241 10.62 -10.36 -2.28
CA LEU A 241 10.72 -11.26 -1.14
C LEU A 241 9.63 -12.33 -1.18
N HIS A 242 8.40 -11.97 -1.55
CA HIS A 242 7.32 -12.95 -1.67
C HIS A 242 7.56 -13.97 -2.78
N GLN A 243 8.08 -13.54 -3.92
CA GLN A 243 8.44 -14.42 -5.04
C GLN A 243 9.60 -15.35 -4.65
N GLU A 244 10.66 -14.82 -4.04
CA GLU A 244 11.83 -15.60 -3.65
C GLU A 244 11.52 -16.60 -2.52
N LEU A 245 10.69 -16.23 -1.54
CA LEU A 245 10.21 -17.18 -0.53
C LEU A 245 9.46 -18.36 -1.17
N LYS A 246 8.65 -18.11 -2.20
CA LYS A 246 7.94 -19.16 -2.95
C LYS A 246 8.95 -20.04 -3.73
N ARG A 247 9.90 -19.42 -4.43
CA ARG A 247 10.92 -20.11 -5.23
C ARG A 247 11.84 -20.99 -4.37
N LEU A 248 12.38 -20.45 -3.27
CA LEU A 248 13.25 -21.18 -2.36
C LEU A 248 12.52 -22.37 -1.72
N TRP A 249 11.25 -22.19 -1.36
CA TRP A 249 10.44 -23.29 -0.85
C TRP A 249 10.25 -24.40 -1.89
N GLN A 250 9.89 -24.06 -3.14
CA GLN A 250 9.74 -25.03 -4.22
C GLN A 250 11.04 -25.78 -4.52
N ARG A 251 12.18 -25.08 -4.52
CA ARG A 251 13.50 -25.70 -4.71
C ARG A 251 13.81 -26.69 -3.59
N MET A 252 13.51 -26.32 -2.34
CA MET A 252 13.73 -27.17 -1.19
C MET A 252 12.87 -28.43 -1.27
N GLN A 253 11.59 -28.31 -1.64
CA GLN A 253 10.69 -29.45 -1.86
C GLN A 253 11.21 -30.45 -2.90
N ARG A 254 11.90 -29.98 -3.94
CA ARG A 254 12.47 -30.84 -5.00
C ARG A 254 13.78 -31.53 -4.59
N SER A 255 14.48 -31.05 -3.57
CA SER A 255 15.85 -31.48 -3.26
C SER A 255 15.97 -32.76 -2.40
N GLU A 256 14.96 -33.65 -2.43
CA GLU A 256 14.91 -35.00 -1.82
C GLU A 256 15.20 -35.15 -0.31
N ARG A 257 15.74 -34.13 0.38
CA ARG A 257 15.80 -34.11 1.85
C ARG A 257 14.47 -33.58 2.38
N ALA A 258 13.55 -34.49 2.67
CA ALA A 258 12.37 -34.22 3.48
C ALA A 258 12.80 -33.77 4.88
N LEU A 259 13.09 -32.47 5.03
CA LEU A 259 13.42 -31.89 6.32
C LEU A 259 12.21 -32.02 7.24
N HIS A 260 12.44 -32.43 8.49
CA HIS A 260 11.42 -32.37 9.53
C HIS A 260 11.13 -30.90 9.88
N GLY A 261 10.15 -30.29 9.20
CA GLY A 261 9.71 -28.93 9.47
C GLY A 261 8.64 -28.42 8.50
N THR A 262 7.94 -27.36 8.91
CA THR A 262 6.84 -26.80 8.13
C THR A 262 7.32 -25.73 7.13
N LYS A 263 6.54 -25.46 6.08
CA LYS A 263 6.72 -24.30 5.19
C LYS A 263 6.89 -23.00 5.95
N ARG A 264 6.15 -22.85 7.04
CA ARG A 264 6.22 -21.69 7.93
C ARG A 264 7.62 -21.55 8.52
N ASP A 265 8.18 -22.61 9.09
CA ASP A 265 9.49 -22.52 9.77
C ASP A 265 10.62 -22.22 8.79
N PHE A 266 10.60 -22.85 7.61
CA PHE A 266 11.57 -22.57 6.56
C PHE A 266 11.50 -21.10 6.11
N THR A 267 10.32 -20.60 5.76
CA THR A 267 10.15 -19.21 5.27
C THR A 267 10.49 -18.17 6.33
N VAL A 268 10.15 -18.44 7.59
CA VAL A 268 10.61 -17.62 8.72
C VAL A 268 12.12 -17.62 8.83
N GLY A 269 12.76 -18.79 8.70
CA GLY A 269 14.21 -18.94 8.74
C GLY A 269 14.87 -18.08 7.67
N VAL A 270 14.38 -18.17 6.43
CA VAL A 270 14.84 -17.36 5.30
C VAL A 270 14.77 -15.86 5.63
N MET A 271 13.63 -15.38 6.13
CA MET A 271 13.48 -13.97 6.49
C MET A 271 14.41 -13.53 7.62
N LEU A 272 14.60 -14.37 8.64
CA LEU A 272 15.54 -14.06 9.73
C LEU A 272 16.98 -13.98 9.22
N GLY A 273 17.39 -14.93 8.37
CA GLY A 273 18.74 -14.94 7.80
C GLY A 273 19.01 -13.74 6.89
N PHE A 274 18.01 -13.35 6.10
CA PHE A 274 18.09 -12.16 5.25
C PHE A 274 18.19 -10.88 6.09
N ARG A 275 17.37 -10.76 7.14
CA ARG A 275 17.45 -9.64 8.09
C ARG A 275 18.82 -9.56 8.77
N ASP A 276 19.37 -10.69 9.21
CA ASP A 276 20.70 -10.72 9.84
C ASP A 276 21.79 -10.18 8.90
N ARG A 277 21.71 -10.57 7.61
CA ARG A 277 22.62 -10.05 6.57
C ARG A 277 22.48 -8.53 6.42
N LEU A 278 21.27 -8.00 6.27
CA LEU A 278 21.06 -6.56 6.12
C LEU A 278 21.54 -5.76 7.34
N ARG A 279 21.40 -6.32 8.55
CA ARG A 279 21.96 -5.71 9.78
C ARG A 279 23.48 -5.65 9.75
N ALA A 280 24.15 -6.71 9.28
CA ALA A 280 25.60 -6.73 9.12
C ALA A 280 26.06 -5.67 8.10
N GLU A 281 25.42 -5.63 6.92
CA GLU A 281 25.72 -4.62 5.89
C GLU A 281 25.51 -3.18 6.40
N ARG A 282 24.47 -2.95 7.23
CA ARG A 282 24.23 -1.65 7.87
C ARG A 282 25.27 -1.32 8.93
N ALA A 283 25.76 -2.30 9.70
CA ALA A 283 26.82 -2.09 10.68
C ALA A 283 28.12 -1.64 10.00
N ASP A 284 28.47 -2.23 8.86
CA ASP A 284 29.63 -1.81 8.06
C ASP A 284 29.47 -0.37 7.53
N CYS A 285 28.26 0.01 7.14
CA CYS A 285 27.95 1.40 6.74
C CYS A 285 28.03 2.40 7.91
N LYS A 286 27.71 1.99 9.15
CA LYS A 286 27.86 2.85 10.34
C LYS A 286 29.33 3.17 10.61
N THR A 287 30.24 2.22 10.38
CA THR A 287 31.69 2.46 10.45
C THR A 287 32.14 3.51 9.43
N SER A 288 31.38 3.68 8.33
CA SER A 288 31.61 4.70 7.30
C SER A 288 30.89 6.04 7.58
N GLY A 289 30.33 6.25 8.78
CA GLY A 289 29.76 7.54 9.21
C GLY A 289 28.29 7.79 8.83
N LEU A 290 27.59 6.81 8.28
CA LEU A 290 26.22 6.95 7.78
C LEU A 290 25.19 6.40 8.81
N VAL A 291 24.74 7.23 9.76
CA VAL A 291 23.76 6.82 10.80
C VAL A 291 22.40 7.49 10.58
N TRP A 292 21.41 6.72 10.13
CA TRP A 292 20.01 7.17 10.07
C TRP A 292 19.33 7.00 11.44
N ILE A 293 18.78 8.09 11.98
CA ILE A 293 18.20 8.20 13.34
C ILE A 293 16.65 8.06 13.32
N GLY A 294 16.05 7.90 12.14
CA GLY A 294 14.59 7.86 11.97
C GLY A 294 14.06 9.16 11.37
N ASP A 295 12.83 9.12 10.86
CA ASP A 295 12.12 10.26 10.28
C ASP A 295 10.87 10.56 11.13
N THR A 296 10.97 11.56 12.01
CA THR A 296 9.87 11.97 12.91
C THR A 296 8.69 12.56 12.12
N ASP A 297 8.97 13.24 10.99
CA ASP A 297 7.91 13.82 10.16
C ASP A 297 7.08 12.72 9.48
N LEU A 298 7.73 11.63 9.05
CA LEU A 298 7.03 10.43 8.57
C LEU A 298 6.15 9.81 9.67
N ALA A 299 6.64 9.73 10.91
CA ALA A 299 5.84 9.21 12.03
C ALA A 299 4.61 10.07 12.32
N ASN A 300 4.74 11.40 12.26
CA ASN A 300 3.62 12.33 12.42
C ASN A 300 2.60 12.18 11.29
N PHE A 301 3.06 12.04 10.04
CA PHE A 301 2.21 11.78 8.88
C PHE A 301 1.38 10.50 9.05
N VAL A 302 2.02 9.41 9.45
CA VAL A 302 1.35 8.13 9.69
C VAL A 302 0.37 8.21 10.87
N HIS A 303 0.74 8.90 11.95
CA HIS A 303 -0.15 9.07 13.10
C HIS A 303 -1.40 9.90 12.76
N ALA A 304 -1.26 10.94 11.93
CA ALA A 304 -2.38 11.75 11.48
C ALA A 304 -3.40 10.94 10.67
N LYS A 305 -2.93 10.01 9.83
CA LYS A 305 -3.80 9.11 9.04
C LYS A 305 -4.33 7.91 9.84
N HIS A 306 -3.55 7.42 10.81
CA HIS A 306 -3.90 6.26 11.64
C HIS A 306 -3.79 6.58 13.14
N PRO A 307 -4.71 7.38 13.72
CA PRO A 307 -4.61 7.84 15.11
C PRO A 307 -4.75 6.69 16.13
N ARG A 308 -5.41 5.58 15.76
CA ARG A 308 -5.69 4.43 16.63
C ARG A 308 -4.73 3.25 16.40
N LEU A 309 -3.49 3.50 15.96
CA LEU A 309 -2.50 2.45 15.71
C LEU A 309 -2.22 1.60 16.94
N ARG A 310 -2.05 0.30 16.71
CA ARG A 310 -1.70 -0.68 17.74
C ARG A 310 -0.59 -1.59 17.23
N HIS A 311 0.37 -1.89 18.10
CA HIS A 311 1.41 -2.86 17.78
C HIS A 311 0.84 -4.27 17.67
N LEU A 312 1.15 -4.96 16.57
CA LEU A 312 0.82 -6.37 16.40
C LEU A 312 1.74 -7.22 17.28
N ARG A 313 1.17 -8.17 18.02
CA ARG A 313 1.97 -9.14 18.79
C ARG A 313 2.76 -10.04 17.84
N GLY A 314 4.03 -10.23 18.16
CA GLY A 314 4.92 -11.21 17.50
C GLY A 314 4.55 -12.64 17.89
N GLY A 315 4.65 -13.56 16.93
CA GLY A 315 4.53 -14.99 17.20
C GLY A 315 5.92 -15.60 17.43
N GLY A 316 6.10 -16.33 18.53
CA GLY A 316 7.30 -17.13 18.76
C GLY A 316 7.46 -18.24 17.73
N VAL A 317 8.70 -18.62 17.43
CA VAL A 317 9.04 -19.68 16.49
C VAL A 317 9.92 -20.68 17.21
N ARG A 318 9.57 -21.96 17.14
CA ARG A 318 10.38 -23.03 17.72
C ARG A 318 11.61 -23.26 16.83
N ARG A 319 12.76 -23.51 17.46
CA ARG A 319 13.99 -23.86 16.73
C ARG A 319 13.84 -25.26 16.14
N ASN A 320 14.01 -25.39 14.82
CA ASN A 320 14.04 -26.67 14.12
C ASN A 320 15.01 -26.63 12.93
N GLU A 321 15.20 -27.78 12.29
CA GLU A 321 16.14 -27.93 11.18
C GLU A 321 15.73 -27.09 9.96
N ALA A 322 14.42 -27.06 9.63
CA ALA A 322 13.90 -26.24 8.55
C ALA A 322 14.18 -24.74 8.75
N LEU A 323 14.06 -24.23 9.98
CA LEU A 323 14.43 -22.86 10.35
C LEU A 323 15.92 -22.60 10.11
N ALA A 324 16.79 -23.52 10.54
CA ALA A 324 18.23 -23.37 10.39
C ALA A 324 18.68 -23.41 8.91
N VAL A 325 18.11 -24.33 8.12
CA VAL A 325 18.33 -24.40 6.66
C VAL A 325 17.82 -23.12 6.00
N GLY A 326 16.61 -22.68 6.36
CA GLY A 326 16.03 -21.43 5.89
C GLY A 326 16.94 -20.24 6.18
N ARG A 327 17.45 -20.12 7.41
CA ARG A 327 18.36 -19.03 7.81
C ARG A 327 19.63 -18.97 6.98
N ARG A 328 20.26 -20.13 6.69
CA ARG A 328 21.43 -20.20 5.80
C ARG A 328 21.10 -19.76 4.37
N GLN A 329 19.91 -20.08 3.86
CA GLN A 329 19.47 -19.61 2.53
C GLN A 329 19.16 -18.11 2.54
N GLY A 330 18.55 -17.62 3.61
CA GLY A 330 18.28 -16.20 3.82
C GLY A 330 19.53 -15.34 3.83
N GLN A 331 20.61 -15.82 4.45
CA GLN A 331 21.90 -15.13 4.43
C GLN A 331 22.53 -15.05 3.03
N LYS A 332 22.10 -15.92 2.10
CA LYS A 332 22.54 -15.91 0.71
C LYS A 332 21.58 -15.13 -0.21
N LEU A 333 20.41 -14.72 0.30
CA LEU A 333 19.47 -13.93 -0.49
C LEU A 333 20.09 -12.58 -0.81
N THR A 334 20.13 -12.29 -2.10
CA THR A 334 20.55 -11.02 -2.64
C THR A 334 19.35 -10.42 -3.34
N ILE A 335 19.09 -9.15 -3.07
CA ILE A 335 18.06 -8.38 -3.75
C ILE A 335 18.44 -8.23 -5.22
N ARG A 336 17.63 -8.80 -6.12
CA ARG A 336 17.84 -8.73 -7.58
C ARG A 336 16.56 -8.26 -8.23
N LYS A 337 16.64 -7.28 -9.14
CA LYS A 337 15.53 -7.00 -10.06
C LYS A 337 15.27 -8.27 -10.88
N PRO A 338 14.01 -8.71 -11.08
CA PRO A 338 13.74 -9.79 -12.01
C PRO A 338 14.27 -9.40 -13.40
N VAL A 339 15.02 -10.29 -14.03
CA VAL A 339 15.29 -10.22 -15.47
C VAL A 339 14.01 -10.66 -16.14
N GLU A 340 13.15 -9.72 -16.54
CA GLU A 340 11.99 -10.02 -17.37
C GLU A 340 12.11 -9.29 -18.70
N THR A 341 12.35 -10.11 -19.72
CA THR A 341 11.92 -9.96 -21.10
C THR A 341 10.75 -9.00 -21.24
N SER A 342 11.06 -7.82 -21.80
CA SER A 342 10.15 -6.90 -22.48
C SER A 342 8.66 -7.23 -22.40
N GLN A 343 7.97 -6.71 -21.38
CA GLN A 343 6.65 -6.10 -21.52
C GLN A 343 6.28 -5.34 -20.23
N ARG A 344 6.68 -4.05 -20.19
CA ARG A 344 6.11 -3.09 -19.24
C ARG A 344 4.60 -3.02 -19.46
N ARG A 345 3.81 -3.56 -18.52
CA ARG A 345 2.44 -3.08 -18.30
C ARG A 345 2.54 -1.76 -17.56
N SER A 346 2.16 -0.68 -18.25
CA SER A 346 1.68 0.54 -17.62
C SER A 346 0.64 0.18 -16.55
N MET A 347 0.91 0.52 -15.28
CA MET A 347 -0.08 0.47 -14.20
C MET A 347 -0.68 1.87 -14.01
N LEU A 348 -1.48 2.26 -15.00
CA LEU A 348 -2.75 2.97 -14.81
C LEU A 348 -3.81 2.07 -15.45
N SER A 349 -4.15 0.95 -14.81
CA SER A 349 -5.38 0.19 -15.08
C SER A 349 -5.55 -0.88 -14.02
N GLY A 350 -6.77 -1.02 -13.51
CA GLY A 350 -7.17 -1.94 -12.44
C GLY A 350 -6.81 -3.43 -12.64
N PRO A 351 -7.13 -4.27 -11.64
CA PRO A 351 -6.68 -5.65 -11.59
C PRO A 351 -7.25 -6.45 -12.76
N LYS A 352 -6.35 -7.02 -13.56
CA LYS A 352 -6.70 -8.00 -14.59
C LYS A 352 -7.09 -9.33 -13.94
N ARG A 353 -8.23 -9.83 -14.42
CA ARG A 353 -8.95 -11.05 -14.07
C ARG A 353 -8.12 -12.32 -14.36
N ASP A 354 -8.38 -13.35 -13.56
CA ASP A 354 -8.26 -14.76 -14.01
C ASP A 354 -9.38 -15.07 -15.01
#